data_AF-A0A2H5AXE1-F1
#
_entry.id   AF-A0A2H5AXE1-F1
#
_cell.length_a   1.000
_cell.length_b   1.000
_cell.length_c   1.000
_cell.angle_alpha   90.00
_cell.angle_beta   90.00
_cell.angle_gamma   90.00
#
_symmetry.space_group_name_H-M   'P 1'
#
loop_
_entity.id
_entity.type
_entity.pdbx_description
1 polymer ?
#
loop_
_entity_poly.entity_id
_entity_poly.type
_entity_poly.pdbx_seq_one_letter_code
_entity_poly.pdbx_strand_id
1 'polypeptide(L)'
;MFVPAERAQADTSAQSLAIDEGKKLFAVGCSSCHGLNGQGSSDGPSLVGVGSAAVDFQVGTGRMPAQQPGAQVPRKKVIYNQTEIDQLAAFVASLGPGPVAPTKEQYTSTSPNDVSKGGELFRTNCSQCHNFAGAGGALTKGKYAPSLDGVDAKHIYEAMQTGPQNMPSFPDTTMPEEQKRQIVAFVRHTTAEEPNPGGLTLGSLGPVTEGLFGWIFGLGALIAVAIWVAAHTTKAKKS
;
A
#
# COMPACT_ATOMS: atom_id res chain seq x y z
N MET A 1 33.56 -37.25 1.52
CA MET A 1 32.14 -37.58 1.29
C MET A 1 31.33 -36.44 1.88
N PHE A 2 30.95 -35.45 1.06
CA PHE A 2 30.07 -34.37 1.49
C PHE A 2 28.63 -34.91 1.44
N VAL A 3 27.86 -34.74 2.50
CA VAL A 3 26.45 -35.12 2.57
C VAL A 3 25.62 -33.83 2.56
N PRO A 4 25.06 -33.38 1.41
CA PRO A 4 24.19 -32.22 1.35
C PRO A 4 22.68 -32.56 1.25
N ALA A 5 22.26 -33.81 1.53
CA ALA A 5 20.90 -34.27 1.25
C ALA A 5 19.84 -33.87 2.31
N GLU A 6 20.21 -33.77 3.58
CA GLU A 6 19.23 -33.63 4.68
C GLU A 6 18.47 -32.29 4.65
N ARG A 7 19.15 -31.17 4.34
CA ARG A 7 18.52 -29.84 4.26
C ARG A 7 17.57 -29.72 3.06
N ALA A 8 18.00 -30.18 1.89
CA ALA A 8 17.19 -30.10 0.68
C ALA A 8 15.91 -30.97 0.76
N GLN A 9 15.98 -32.14 1.40
CA GLN A 9 14.80 -32.96 1.69
C GLN A 9 13.87 -32.33 2.73
N ALA A 10 14.42 -31.74 3.81
CA ALA A 10 13.62 -31.03 4.81
C ALA A 10 12.90 -29.82 4.19
N ASP A 11 13.58 -29.01 3.38
CA ASP A 11 13.00 -27.84 2.70
C ASP A 11 11.90 -28.24 1.71
N THR A 12 12.10 -29.32 0.96
CA THR A 12 11.08 -29.85 0.02
C THR A 12 9.85 -30.37 0.78
N SER A 13 10.05 -31.08 1.90
CA SER A 13 8.96 -31.59 2.72
C SER A 13 8.14 -30.48 3.39
N ALA A 14 8.81 -29.45 3.91
CA ALA A 14 8.17 -28.29 4.50
C ALA A 14 7.39 -27.48 3.45
N GLN A 15 7.94 -27.32 2.25
CA GLN A 15 7.26 -26.66 1.15
C GLN A 15 6.03 -27.44 0.67
N SER A 16 6.12 -28.77 0.57
CA SER A 16 4.95 -29.60 0.23
C SER A 16 3.83 -29.50 1.27
N LEU A 17 4.17 -29.51 2.56
CA LEU A 17 3.21 -29.34 3.64
C LEU A 17 2.53 -27.96 3.59
N ALA A 18 3.29 -26.90 3.32
CA ALA A 18 2.75 -25.54 3.18
C ALA A 18 1.76 -25.43 2.01
N ILE A 19 2.06 -26.08 0.87
CA ILE A 19 1.18 -26.13 -0.30
C ILE A 19 -0.12 -26.89 0.04
N ASP A 20 -0.02 -28.03 0.72
CA ASP A 20 -1.19 -28.84 1.08
C ASP A 20 -2.12 -28.12 2.06
N GLU A 21 -1.57 -27.48 3.11
CA GLU A 21 -2.37 -26.66 4.03
C GLU A 21 -2.95 -25.42 3.34
N GLY A 22 -2.15 -24.76 2.49
CA GLY A 22 -2.60 -23.64 1.67
C GLY A 22 -3.77 -24.01 0.77
N LYS A 23 -3.74 -25.20 0.16
CA LYS A 23 -4.84 -25.71 -0.67
C LYS A 23 -6.13 -25.91 0.12
N LYS A 24 -6.05 -26.38 1.38
CA LYS A 24 -7.23 -26.53 2.25
C LYS A 24 -7.85 -25.18 2.60
N LEU A 25 -7.02 -24.21 2.98
CA LEU A 25 -7.48 -22.83 3.25
C LEU A 25 -8.11 -22.21 2.00
N PHE A 26 -7.46 -22.38 0.86
CA PHE A 26 -7.92 -21.87 -0.43
C PHE A 26 -9.26 -22.47 -0.85
N ALA A 27 -9.47 -23.77 -0.63
CA ALA A 27 -10.72 -24.46 -0.93
C ALA A 27 -11.91 -23.84 -0.20
N VAL A 28 -11.71 -23.39 1.05
CA VAL A 28 -12.77 -22.80 1.88
C VAL A 28 -12.96 -21.30 1.61
N GLY A 29 -11.85 -20.55 1.46
CA GLY A 29 -11.88 -19.09 1.46
C GLY A 29 -11.87 -18.41 0.09
N CYS A 30 -11.44 -19.10 -0.97
CA CYS A 30 -11.10 -18.47 -2.25
C CYS A 30 -11.72 -19.18 -3.47
N SER A 31 -11.96 -20.49 -3.37
CA SER A 31 -12.33 -21.33 -4.51
C SER A 31 -13.68 -20.98 -5.15
N SER A 32 -14.60 -20.36 -4.41
CA SER A 32 -15.91 -19.95 -4.95
C SER A 32 -15.78 -18.94 -6.10
N CYS A 33 -14.76 -18.08 -6.05
CA CYS A 33 -14.52 -17.08 -7.09
C CYS A 33 -13.32 -17.44 -7.98
N HIS A 34 -12.29 -18.08 -7.42
CA HIS A 34 -11.05 -18.38 -8.15
C HIS A 34 -10.98 -19.82 -8.70
N GLY A 35 -12.01 -20.64 -8.48
CA GLY A 35 -12.02 -22.06 -8.82
C GLY A 35 -11.11 -22.90 -7.90
N LEU A 36 -11.36 -24.20 -7.77
CA LEU A 36 -10.61 -25.08 -6.85
C LEU A 36 -9.10 -25.17 -7.12
N ASN A 37 -8.67 -24.92 -8.35
CA ASN A 37 -7.26 -24.97 -8.77
C ASN A 37 -6.74 -23.58 -9.17
N GLY A 38 -7.41 -22.50 -8.77
CA GLY A 38 -7.02 -21.13 -9.10
C GLY A 38 -7.20 -20.74 -10.57
N GLN A 39 -7.95 -21.52 -11.36
CA GLN A 39 -8.17 -21.27 -12.79
C GLN A 39 -9.07 -20.06 -13.09
N GLY A 40 -9.70 -19.48 -12.07
CA GLY A 40 -10.68 -18.39 -12.20
C GLY A 40 -12.10 -18.87 -12.52
N SER A 41 -13.05 -17.95 -12.42
CA SER A 41 -14.44 -18.11 -12.83
C SER A 41 -14.99 -16.77 -13.37
N SER A 42 -16.31 -16.69 -13.61
CA SER A 42 -16.96 -15.40 -13.89
C SER A 42 -16.87 -14.41 -12.73
N ASP A 43 -16.70 -14.92 -11.50
CA ASP A 43 -16.76 -14.14 -10.26
C ASP A 43 -15.37 -13.76 -9.74
N GLY A 44 -14.30 -14.30 -10.33
CA GLY A 44 -12.92 -13.99 -9.96
C GLY A 44 -11.90 -14.37 -11.04
N PRO A 45 -10.83 -13.58 -11.21
CA PRO A 45 -9.81 -13.87 -12.20
C PRO A 45 -9.03 -15.15 -11.88
N SER A 46 -8.32 -15.67 -12.88
CA SER A 46 -7.31 -16.71 -12.65
C SER A 46 -6.20 -16.21 -11.73
N LEU A 47 -5.75 -17.09 -10.84
CA LEU A 47 -4.60 -16.88 -9.95
C LEU A 47 -3.35 -17.59 -10.46
N VAL A 48 -3.42 -18.27 -11.60
CA VAL A 48 -2.23 -18.89 -12.22
C VAL A 48 -1.26 -17.78 -12.63
N GLY A 49 -0.05 -17.83 -12.07
CA GLY A 49 1.05 -16.91 -12.39
C GLY A 49 1.00 -15.53 -11.70
N VAL A 50 0.05 -15.29 -10.78
CA VAL A 50 0.02 -14.04 -10.00
C VAL A 50 1.14 -13.98 -8.95
N GLY A 51 1.66 -15.13 -8.54
CA GLY A 51 2.79 -15.26 -7.62
C GLY A 51 2.43 -15.11 -6.14
N SER A 52 3.42 -15.40 -5.27
CA SER A 52 3.25 -15.35 -3.81
C SER A 52 3.19 -13.92 -3.28
N ALA A 53 3.91 -12.97 -3.90
CA ALA A 53 3.86 -11.55 -3.52
C ALA A 53 2.44 -10.97 -3.65
N ALA A 54 1.69 -11.37 -4.67
CA ALA A 54 0.33 -10.87 -4.87
C ALA A 54 -0.62 -11.39 -3.79
N VAL A 55 -0.45 -12.64 -3.37
CA VAL A 55 -1.25 -13.23 -2.30
C VAL A 55 -0.91 -12.59 -0.96
N ASP A 56 0.37 -12.45 -0.63
CA ASP A 56 0.80 -11.81 0.61
C ASP A 56 0.28 -10.37 0.69
N PHE A 57 0.44 -9.58 -0.39
CA PHE A 57 -0.11 -8.24 -0.44
C PHE A 57 -1.64 -8.20 -0.30
N GLN A 58 -2.38 -8.98 -1.10
CA GLN A 58 -3.83 -8.87 -1.13
C GLN A 58 -4.46 -9.40 0.15
N VAL A 59 -3.95 -10.50 0.71
CA VAL A 59 -4.48 -11.13 1.92
C VAL A 59 -3.92 -10.47 3.18
N GLY A 60 -2.63 -10.15 3.22
CA GLY A 60 -1.95 -9.47 4.33
C GLY A 60 -2.37 -8.02 4.53
N THR A 61 -2.82 -7.34 3.46
CA THR A 61 -3.52 -6.05 3.60
C THR A 61 -5.03 -6.21 3.85
N GLY A 62 -5.54 -7.44 3.88
CA GLY A 62 -6.94 -7.76 4.10
C GLY A 62 -7.86 -7.48 2.92
N ARG A 63 -7.37 -7.01 1.76
CA ARG A 63 -8.20 -6.76 0.57
C ARG A 63 -8.91 -8.05 0.12
N MET A 64 -8.17 -9.14 0.06
CA MET A 64 -8.72 -10.48 -0.18
C MET A 64 -8.85 -11.27 1.12
N PRO A 65 -9.88 -12.13 1.27
CA PRO A 65 -10.98 -12.39 0.33
C PRO A 65 -11.98 -11.23 0.26
N ALA A 66 -12.37 -10.79 -0.93
CA ALA A 66 -13.27 -9.64 -1.10
C ALA A 66 -14.68 -9.94 -0.53
N GLN A 67 -15.28 -8.96 0.16
CA GLN A 67 -16.63 -9.10 0.73
C GLN A 67 -17.73 -8.84 -0.30
N GLN A 68 -17.50 -7.89 -1.20
CA GLN A 68 -18.42 -7.54 -2.27
C GLN A 68 -17.63 -7.00 -3.47
N PRO A 69 -18.08 -7.27 -4.70
CA PRO A 69 -17.58 -6.59 -5.89
C PRO A 69 -17.83 -5.09 -5.80
N GLY A 70 -16.93 -4.29 -6.36
CA GLY A 70 -17.05 -2.84 -6.39
C GLY A 70 -16.05 -2.21 -7.35
N ALA A 71 -16.01 -0.89 -7.41
CA ALA A 71 -15.05 -0.17 -8.26
C ALA A 71 -13.60 -0.58 -7.96
N GLN A 72 -13.31 -0.87 -6.68
CA GLN A 72 -12.03 -1.35 -6.19
C GLN A 72 -12.20 -2.03 -4.82
N VAL A 73 -11.29 -2.92 -4.44
CA VAL A 73 -11.39 -3.66 -3.17
C VAL A 73 -10.66 -2.90 -2.06
N PRO A 74 -11.36 -2.37 -1.03
CA PRO A 74 -10.71 -1.60 0.02
C PRO A 74 -9.91 -2.49 0.99
N ARG A 75 -8.97 -1.87 1.71
CA ARG A 75 -8.32 -2.48 2.87
C ARG A 75 -9.39 -2.78 3.93
N LYS A 76 -9.30 -3.94 4.57
CA LYS A 76 -10.14 -4.30 5.72
C LYS A 76 -9.32 -5.04 6.76
N LYS A 77 -9.97 -5.45 7.86
CA LYS A 77 -9.34 -6.27 8.88
C LYS A 77 -8.86 -7.58 8.26
N VAL A 78 -7.59 -7.90 8.51
CA VAL A 78 -6.98 -9.16 8.11
C VAL A 78 -7.63 -10.29 8.92
N ILE A 79 -8.05 -11.35 8.23
CA ILE A 79 -8.72 -12.51 8.86
C ILE A 79 -7.82 -13.74 8.95
N TYR A 80 -6.74 -13.78 8.18
CA TYR A 80 -5.73 -14.84 8.21
C TYR A 80 -4.50 -14.37 8.98
N ASN A 81 -3.86 -15.26 9.71
CA ASN A 81 -2.56 -14.99 10.31
C ASN A 81 -1.44 -15.13 9.26
N GLN A 82 -0.20 -14.70 9.60
CA GLN A 82 0.90 -14.73 8.63
C GLN A 82 1.23 -16.14 8.13
N THR A 83 1.15 -17.16 8.99
CA THR A 83 1.41 -18.56 8.59
C THR A 83 0.38 -19.04 7.56
N GLU A 84 -0.89 -18.72 7.75
CA GLU A 84 -1.96 -19.04 6.79
C GLU A 84 -1.77 -18.28 5.47
N ILE A 85 -1.33 -17.02 5.53
CA ILE A 85 -1.01 -16.22 4.34
C ILE A 85 0.15 -16.85 3.56
N ASP A 86 1.22 -17.25 4.25
CA ASP A 86 2.38 -17.89 3.64
C ASP A 86 2.00 -19.23 2.99
N GLN A 87 1.13 -20.01 3.63
CA GLN A 87 0.58 -21.26 3.08
C GLN A 87 -0.27 -21.01 1.82
N LEU A 88 -1.20 -20.04 1.87
CA LEU A 88 -1.98 -19.62 0.70
C LEU A 88 -1.08 -19.15 -0.44
N ALA A 89 -0.06 -18.36 -0.13
CA ALA A 89 0.90 -17.85 -1.10
C ALA A 89 1.74 -18.96 -1.72
N ALA A 90 2.16 -19.96 -0.93
CA ALA A 90 2.87 -21.15 -1.40
C ALA A 90 2.01 -21.99 -2.35
N PHE A 91 0.74 -22.21 -2.00
CA PHE A 91 -0.20 -22.91 -2.88
C PHE A 91 -0.38 -22.18 -4.22
N VAL A 92 -0.67 -20.88 -4.21
CA VAL A 92 -0.86 -20.11 -5.45
C VAL A 92 0.42 -20.04 -6.28
N ALA A 93 1.60 -19.91 -5.65
CA ALA A 93 2.88 -19.96 -6.34
C ALA A 93 3.16 -21.32 -7.00
N SER A 94 2.59 -22.41 -6.49
CA SER A 94 2.69 -23.74 -7.10
C SER A 94 1.89 -23.88 -8.40
N LEU A 95 0.91 -23.00 -8.64
CA LEU A 95 0.04 -23.05 -9.82
C LEU A 95 0.73 -22.52 -11.09
N GLY A 96 1.77 -21.69 -10.96
CA GLY A 96 2.52 -21.17 -12.09
C GLY A 96 3.55 -20.11 -11.69
N PRO A 97 4.51 -19.78 -12.58
CA PRO A 97 5.56 -18.80 -12.30
C PRO A 97 4.95 -17.40 -12.15
N GLY A 98 5.35 -16.69 -11.11
CA GLY A 98 4.91 -15.32 -10.84
C GLY A 98 5.83 -14.62 -9.84
N PRO A 99 5.58 -13.33 -9.54
CA PRO A 99 6.39 -12.59 -8.60
C PRO A 99 6.41 -13.21 -7.19
N VAL A 100 7.61 -13.34 -6.63
CA VAL A 100 7.81 -13.92 -5.30
C VAL A 100 7.78 -12.84 -4.22
N ALA A 101 7.29 -13.20 -3.03
CA ALA A 101 7.33 -12.31 -1.87
C ALA A 101 8.78 -11.89 -1.58
N PRO A 102 9.04 -10.60 -1.30
CA PRO A 102 10.40 -10.10 -1.14
C PRO A 102 11.01 -10.53 0.20
N THR A 103 12.32 -10.71 0.21
CA THR A 103 13.08 -10.90 1.45
C THR A 103 13.25 -9.59 2.20
N LYS A 104 13.59 -9.66 3.48
CA LYS A 104 13.70 -8.49 4.35
C LYS A 104 14.72 -7.46 3.86
N GLU A 105 15.79 -7.94 3.25
CA GLU A 105 16.88 -7.13 2.71
C GLU A 105 16.42 -6.26 1.53
N GLN A 106 15.46 -6.74 0.75
CA GLN A 106 14.98 -6.05 -0.46
C GLN A 106 14.12 -4.82 -0.15
N TYR A 107 13.55 -4.72 1.05
CA TYR A 107 12.70 -3.59 1.46
C TYR A 107 13.20 -2.85 2.71
N THR A 108 14.34 -3.25 3.27
CA THR A 108 14.95 -2.57 4.42
C THR A 108 16.09 -1.68 3.92
N SER A 109 15.91 -0.36 3.99
CA SER A 109 17.02 0.60 3.85
C SER A 109 16.89 1.71 4.89
N THR A 110 18.02 2.12 5.45
CA THR A 110 18.14 3.22 6.42
C THR A 110 19.08 4.32 5.92
N SER A 111 19.47 4.29 4.65
CA SER A 111 20.41 5.25 4.07
C SER A 111 19.71 6.57 3.70
N PRO A 112 20.17 7.74 4.18
CA PRO A 112 19.62 9.04 3.78
C PRO A 112 19.72 9.30 2.27
N ASN A 113 20.72 8.72 1.60
CA ASN A 113 20.87 8.79 0.16
C ASN A 113 19.78 7.99 -0.57
N ASP A 114 19.33 6.87 0.01
CA ASP A 114 18.25 6.05 -0.56
C ASP A 114 16.91 6.77 -0.44
N VAL A 115 16.67 7.48 0.67
CA VAL A 115 15.48 8.34 0.85
C VAL A 115 15.44 9.44 -0.21
N SER A 116 16.59 10.10 -0.46
CA SER A 116 16.68 11.20 -1.43
C SER A 116 16.40 10.71 -2.86
N LYS A 117 17.07 9.63 -3.30
CA LYS A 117 16.83 9.01 -4.61
C LYS A 117 15.41 8.45 -4.74
N GLY A 118 14.90 7.84 -3.67
CA GLY A 118 13.53 7.35 -3.58
C GLY A 118 12.50 8.46 -3.79
N GLY A 119 12.75 9.65 -3.27
CA GLY A 119 11.89 10.82 -3.48
C GLY A 119 11.83 11.27 -4.94
N GLU A 120 12.96 11.27 -5.64
CA GLU A 120 12.99 11.57 -7.09
C GLU A 120 12.20 10.53 -7.90
N LEU A 121 12.41 9.24 -7.61
CA LEU A 121 11.70 8.14 -8.25
C LEU A 121 10.20 8.17 -7.96
N PHE A 122 9.81 8.43 -6.72
CA PHE A 122 8.41 8.48 -6.31
C PHE A 122 7.67 9.66 -6.96
N ARG A 123 8.31 10.84 -7.04
CA ARG A 123 7.74 12.03 -7.70
C ARG A 123 7.54 11.85 -9.20
N THR A 124 8.38 11.06 -9.84
CA THR A 124 8.31 10.82 -11.29
C THR A 124 7.33 9.71 -11.64
N ASN A 125 7.20 8.69 -10.79
CA ASN A 125 6.43 7.47 -11.11
C ASN A 125 5.14 7.28 -10.32
N CYS A 126 5.04 7.80 -9.09
CA CYS A 126 3.98 7.41 -8.14
C CYS A 126 3.10 8.57 -7.68
N SER A 127 3.66 9.78 -7.54
CA SER A 127 2.96 10.92 -6.94
C SER A 127 1.76 11.42 -7.76
N GLN A 128 1.73 11.10 -9.05
CA GLN A 128 0.59 11.39 -9.93
C GLN A 128 -0.70 10.71 -9.45
N CYS A 129 -0.58 9.59 -8.74
CA CYS A 129 -1.71 8.88 -8.16
C CYS A 129 -1.73 9.01 -6.63
N HIS A 130 -0.60 8.82 -5.97
CA HIS A 130 -0.53 8.73 -4.51
C HIS A 130 -0.29 10.05 -3.78
N ASN A 131 -0.28 11.20 -4.48
CA ASN A 131 0.15 12.50 -3.96
C ASN A 131 1.66 12.52 -3.61
N PHE A 132 2.27 13.69 -3.52
CA PHE A 132 3.69 13.87 -3.17
C PHE A 132 4.07 13.30 -1.80
N ALA A 133 3.15 13.39 -0.83
CA ALA A 133 3.37 12.88 0.53
C ALA A 133 2.82 11.45 0.72
N GLY A 134 2.36 10.78 -0.34
CA GLY A 134 1.73 9.47 -0.21
C GLY A 134 0.31 9.50 0.38
N ALA A 135 -0.34 10.66 0.45
CA ALA A 135 -1.69 10.83 1.01
C ALA A 135 -2.82 10.12 0.21
N GLY A 136 -2.53 9.68 -1.02
CA GLY A 136 -3.51 9.08 -1.93
C GLY A 136 -4.18 10.12 -2.84
N GLY A 137 -5.11 9.65 -3.68
CA GLY A 137 -5.76 10.50 -4.68
C GLY A 137 -6.94 9.83 -5.36
N ALA A 138 -7.88 10.63 -5.88
CA ALA A 138 -9.03 10.11 -6.63
C ALA A 138 -8.60 9.66 -8.04
N LEU A 139 -9.18 8.53 -8.49
CA LEU A 139 -9.02 8.00 -9.85
C LEU A 139 -10.37 8.01 -10.56
N THR A 140 -10.37 7.65 -11.85
CA THR A 140 -11.60 7.58 -12.64
C THR A 140 -12.53 6.45 -12.17
N LYS A 141 -13.84 6.59 -12.45
CA LYS A 141 -14.86 5.55 -12.21
C LYS A 141 -14.97 5.08 -10.74
N GLY A 142 -14.82 6.01 -9.78
CA GLY A 142 -14.97 5.71 -8.35
C GLY A 142 -13.80 4.96 -7.73
N LYS A 143 -12.69 4.80 -8.45
CA LYS A 143 -11.43 4.24 -7.94
C LYS A 143 -10.63 5.33 -7.23
N TYR A 144 -9.66 4.94 -6.41
CA TYR A 144 -8.75 5.86 -5.73
C TYR A 144 -7.41 5.17 -5.43
N ALA A 145 -6.33 5.93 -5.49
CA ALA A 145 -5.05 5.54 -4.94
C ALA A 145 -5.13 5.66 -3.41
N PRO A 146 -4.89 4.58 -2.65
CA PRO A 146 -4.93 4.63 -1.20
C PRO A 146 -3.79 5.48 -0.63
N SER A 147 -3.99 5.98 0.59
CA SER A 147 -2.87 6.53 1.38
C SER A 147 -1.84 5.43 1.65
N LEU A 148 -0.57 5.83 1.61
CA LEU A 148 0.60 5.01 1.94
C LEU A 148 0.99 5.13 3.42
N ASP A 149 0.24 5.92 4.19
CA ASP A 149 0.40 6.02 5.63
C ASP A 149 0.07 4.70 6.34
N GLY A 150 0.92 4.32 7.31
CA GLY A 150 0.78 3.08 8.06
C GLY A 150 0.85 1.79 7.23
N VAL A 151 1.42 1.84 6.02
CA VAL A 151 1.65 0.65 5.17
C VAL A 151 3.04 0.06 5.49
N ASP A 152 3.09 -1.25 5.65
CA ASP A 152 4.34 -1.98 5.90
C ASP A 152 5.28 -1.92 4.68
N ALA A 153 6.59 -1.86 4.94
CA ALA A 153 7.62 -1.79 3.90
C ALA A 153 7.56 -2.96 2.91
N LYS A 154 7.27 -4.17 3.39
CA LYS A 154 7.08 -5.37 2.57
C LYS A 154 5.93 -5.16 1.58
N HIS A 155 4.77 -4.71 2.07
CA HIS A 155 3.59 -4.48 1.25
C HIS A 155 3.78 -3.34 0.23
N ILE A 156 4.59 -2.32 0.53
CA ILE A 156 4.92 -1.26 -0.45
C ILE A 156 5.73 -1.88 -1.61
N TYR A 157 6.72 -2.72 -1.30
CA TYR A 157 7.51 -3.42 -2.31
C TYR A 157 6.64 -4.33 -3.18
N GLU A 158 5.79 -5.15 -2.55
CA GLU A 158 4.89 -6.07 -3.25
C GLU A 158 3.87 -5.33 -4.12
N ALA A 159 3.36 -4.18 -3.66
CA ALA A 159 2.46 -3.35 -4.47
C ALA A 159 3.13 -2.91 -5.77
N MET A 160 4.37 -2.44 -5.70
CA MET A 160 5.13 -2.08 -6.90
C MET A 160 5.35 -3.30 -7.80
N GLN A 161 5.76 -4.42 -7.22
CA GLN A 161 6.06 -5.64 -7.95
C GLN A 161 4.85 -6.24 -8.69
N THR A 162 3.66 -6.19 -8.06
CA THR A 162 2.47 -6.93 -8.51
C THR A 162 1.44 -6.04 -9.21
N GLY A 163 1.45 -4.73 -8.99
CA GLY A 163 0.48 -3.81 -9.57
C GLY A 163 -0.96 -4.10 -9.14
N PRO A 164 -1.31 -3.92 -7.85
CA PRO A 164 -2.63 -4.30 -7.36
C PRO A 164 -3.73 -3.40 -7.94
N GLN A 165 -4.81 -4.04 -8.38
CA GLN A 165 -6.04 -3.41 -8.88
C GLN A 165 -5.80 -2.52 -10.11
N ASN A 166 -5.65 -1.21 -9.93
CA ASN A 166 -5.45 -0.24 -11.02
C ASN A 166 -4.05 0.34 -11.04
N MET A 167 -3.21 -0.04 -10.07
CA MET A 167 -1.81 0.34 -10.05
C MET A 167 -1.07 -0.48 -11.11
N PRO A 168 -0.26 0.14 -11.99
CA PRO A 168 0.58 -0.62 -12.91
C PRO A 168 1.60 -1.44 -12.14
N SER A 169 2.01 -2.58 -12.70
CA SER A 169 3.12 -3.37 -12.15
C SER A 169 4.47 -2.81 -12.60
N PHE A 170 5.44 -2.84 -11.70
CA PHE A 170 6.81 -2.41 -11.89
C PHE A 170 7.73 -3.61 -11.63
N PRO A 171 7.86 -4.56 -12.58
CA PRO A 171 8.78 -5.68 -12.44
C PRO A 171 10.24 -5.22 -12.40
N ASP A 172 11.15 -6.09 -11.96
CA ASP A 172 12.59 -5.75 -11.85
C ASP A 172 13.24 -5.33 -13.18
N THR A 173 12.62 -5.70 -14.30
CA THR A 173 13.04 -5.28 -15.64
C THR A 173 12.76 -3.81 -15.93
N THR A 174 11.76 -3.20 -15.28
CA THR A 174 11.42 -1.78 -15.44
C THR A 174 11.87 -0.95 -14.25
N MET A 175 11.80 -1.51 -13.05
CA MET A 175 12.20 -0.88 -11.80
C MET A 175 13.01 -1.90 -10.98
N PRO A 176 14.35 -1.88 -11.09
CA PRO A 176 15.22 -2.80 -10.36
C PRO A 176 14.98 -2.75 -8.85
N GLU A 177 15.29 -3.85 -8.16
CA GLU A 177 15.18 -3.99 -6.70
C GLU A 177 15.73 -2.79 -5.93
N GLU A 178 16.89 -2.27 -6.34
CA GLU A 178 17.52 -1.09 -5.76
C GLU A 178 16.58 0.14 -5.76
N GLN A 179 15.93 0.40 -6.89
CA GLN A 179 15.01 1.53 -7.03
C GLN A 179 13.75 1.33 -6.19
N LYS A 180 13.23 0.10 -6.14
CA LYS A 180 12.11 -0.25 -5.26
C LYS A 180 12.46 -0.02 -3.80
N ARG A 181 13.64 -0.48 -3.36
CA ARG A 181 14.12 -0.29 -1.99
C ARG A 181 14.24 1.19 -1.63
N GLN A 182 14.75 2.00 -2.56
CA GLN A 182 14.83 3.46 -2.40
C GLN A 182 13.43 4.10 -2.28
N ILE A 183 12.47 3.72 -3.12
CA ILE A 183 11.08 4.19 -3.02
C ILE A 183 10.46 3.78 -1.68
N VAL A 184 10.66 2.54 -1.23
CA VAL A 184 10.20 2.07 0.08
C VAL A 184 10.79 2.93 1.19
N ALA A 185 12.11 3.19 1.16
CA ALA A 185 12.79 4.04 2.14
C ALA A 185 12.17 5.45 2.17
N PHE A 186 11.95 6.06 1.00
CA PHE A 186 11.32 7.38 0.91
C PHE A 186 9.90 7.42 1.47
N VAL A 187 9.06 6.45 1.09
CA VAL A 187 7.66 6.39 1.56
C VAL A 187 7.63 6.20 3.06
N ARG A 188 8.44 5.28 3.61
CA ARG A 188 8.52 5.03 5.05
C ARG A 188 9.03 6.25 5.82
N HIS A 189 10.07 6.91 5.31
CA HIS A 189 10.59 8.15 5.88
C HIS A 189 9.51 9.24 5.93
N THR A 190 8.80 9.44 4.82
CA THR A 190 7.80 10.52 4.68
C THR A 190 6.53 10.25 5.48
N THR A 191 6.07 9.00 5.60
CA THR A 191 4.78 8.69 6.24
C THR A 191 4.90 8.24 7.69
N ALA A 192 6.02 7.65 8.11
CA ALA A 192 6.16 7.09 9.45
C ALA A 192 7.21 7.78 10.32
N GLU A 193 8.24 8.41 9.74
CA GLU A 193 9.41 8.87 10.49
C GLU A 193 9.52 10.40 10.58
N GLU A 194 9.14 11.15 9.54
CA GLU A 194 9.19 12.61 9.52
C GLU A 194 8.09 13.25 10.36
N PRO A 195 8.41 13.91 11.51
CA PRO A 195 7.47 14.77 12.17
C PRO A 195 7.25 16.03 11.33
N ASN A 196 6.01 16.49 11.22
CA ASN A 196 5.64 17.65 10.41
C ASN A 196 6.21 18.95 11.01
N PRO A 197 7.26 19.55 10.41
CA PRO A 197 7.96 20.67 11.05
C PRO A 197 7.11 21.93 11.13
N GLY A 198 6.11 22.06 10.23
CA GLY A 198 5.19 23.19 10.13
C GLY A 198 3.91 23.09 10.96
N GLY A 199 3.75 22.07 11.80
CA GLY A 199 2.56 21.88 12.64
C GLY A 199 1.50 20.98 11.98
N LEU A 200 0.24 21.41 11.97
CA LEU A 200 -0.89 20.59 11.49
C LEU A 200 -0.77 20.28 9.99
N THR A 201 -0.86 19.01 9.62
CA THR A 201 -0.74 18.55 8.21
C THR A 201 -1.93 18.86 7.33
N LEU A 202 -3.11 19.05 7.93
CA LEU A 202 -4.38 19.20 7.21
C LEU A 202 -4.58 18.11 6.13
N GLY A 203 -4.14 16.88 6.42
CA GLY A 203 -4.21 15.72 5.51
C GLY A 203 -3.15 15.69 4.40
N SER A 204 -2.18 16.61 4.40
CA SER A 204 -1.07 16.67 3.43
C SER A 204 -1.52 16.73 1.96
N LEU A 205 -2.71 17.30 1.72
CA LEU A 205 -3.27 17.51 0.38
C LEU A 205 -2.90 18.88 -0.21
N GLY A 206 -2.13 19.69 0.53
CA GLY A 206 -1.61 20.98 0.12
C GLY A 206 -2.66 22.09 0.07
N PRO A 207 -2.68 22.94 -0.98
CA PRO A 207 -3.34 24.25 -0.95
C PRO A 207 -4.86 24.20 -0.80
N VAL A 208 -5.48 23.05 -1.06
CA VAL A 208 -6.95 22.91 -0.94
C VAL A 208 -7.37 22.88 0.52
N THR A 209 -6.79 21.98 1.33
CA THR A 209 -7.16 21.86 2.74
C THR A 209 -6.59 23.02 3.55
N GLU A 210 -5.39 23.49 3.23
CA GLU A 210 -4.79 24.71 3.78
C GLU A 210 -5.65 25.95 3.47
N GLY A 211 -6.12 26.10 2.23
CA GLY A 211 -6.97 27.21 1.81
C GLY A 211 -8.32 27.21 2.51
N LEU A 212 -8.95 26.04 2.65
CA LEU A 212 -10.21 25.90 3.39
C LEU A 212 -10.02 26.26 4.88
N PHE A 213 -8.93 25.79 5.49
CA PHE A 213 -8.61 26.14 6.87
C PHE A 213 -8.38 27.65 7.02
N GLY A 214 -7.59 28.25 6.13
CA GLY A 214 -7.34 29.68 6.11
C GLY A 214 -8.63 30.50 5.91
N TRP A 215 -9.56 30.01 5.09
CA TRP A 215 -10.85 30.68 4.86
C TRP A 215 -11.79 30.58 6.07
N ILE A 216 -11.90 29.41 6.70
CA ILE A 216 -12.79 29.24 7.86
C ILE A 216 -12.21 29.93 9.10
N PHE A 217 -10.95 29.65 9.44
CA PHE A 217 -10.35 30.09 10.69
C PHE A 217 -9.59 31.41 10.56
N GLY A 218 -8.81 31.57 9.48
CA GLY A 218 -8.05 32.79 9.24
C GLY A 218 -8.97 33.98 8.96
N LEU A 219 -9.77 33.90 7.88
CA LEU A 219 -10.72 34.96 7.54
C LEU A 219 -11.84 35.09 8.58
N GLY A 220 -12.32 33.97 9.14
CA GLY A 220 -13.29 34.00 10.24
C GLY A 220 -12.79 34.78 11.47
N ALA A 221 -11.53 34.57 11.89
CA ALA A 221 -10.93 35.33 12.98
C ALA A 221 -10.78 36.81 12.64
N LEU A 222 -10.34 37.15 11.41
CA LEU A 222 -10.23 38.54 10.97
C LEU A 222 -11.59 39.26 10.98
N ILE A 223 -12.66 38.58 10.53
CA ILE A 223 -14.03 39.13 10.58
C ILE A 223 -14.47 39.33 12.03
N ALA A 224 -14.24 38.35 12.91
CA ALA A 224 -14.60 38.47 14.33
C ALA A 224 -13.87 39.65 15.02
N VAL A 225 -12.58 39.83 14.74
CA VAL A 225 -11.80 40.96 15.24
C VAL A 225 -12.33 42.28 14.67
N ALA A 226 -12.65 42.34 13.38
CA ALA A 226 -13.21 43.54 12.77
C ALA A 226 -14.55 43.94 13.40
N ILE A 227 -15.44 42.97 13.63
CA ILE A 227 -16.73 43.17 14.33
C ILE A 227 -16.48 43.65 15.76
N TRP A 228 -15.54 43.02 16.48
CA TRP A 228 -15.20 43.40 17.84
C TRP A 228 -14.67 44.84 17.92
N VAL A 229 -13.74 45.22 17.03
CA VAL A 229 -13.21 46.60 16.94
C VAL A 229 -14.34 47.58 16.62
N ALA A 230 -15.20 47.27 15.65
CA ALA A 230 -16.33 48.14 15.29
C ALA A 230 -17.35 48.31 16.44
N ALA A 231 -17.57 47.26 17.24
CA ALA A 231 -18.47 47.31 18.39
C ALA A 231 -17.89 48.10 19.59
N HIS A 232 -16.56 48.15 19.74
CA HIS A 232 -15.88 48.77 20.89
C HIS A 232 -15.19 50.11 20.57
N THR A 233 -15.22 50.56 19.31
CA THR A 233 -14.80 51.92 18.95
C THR A 233 -15.96 52.88 19.18
N THR A 234 -15.88 53.65 20.27
CA THR A 234 -16.85 54.69 20.61
C THR A 234 -16.94 55.72 19.48
N LYS A 235 -18.15 55.99 18.97
CA LYS A 235 -18.44 57.08 18.03
C LYS A 235 -17.69 58.35 18.46
N ALA A 236 -16.72 58.79 17.66
CA ALA A 236 -16.18 60.13 17.76
C ALA A 236 -17.36 61.12 17.62
N LYS A 237 -17.61 61.91 18.67
CA LYS A 237 -18.60 62.99 18.68
C LYS A 237 -18.37 63.85 17.42
N LYS A 238 -19.36 63.92 16.54
CA LYS A 238 -19.40 64.94 15.48
C LYS A 238 -19.45 66.30 16.18
N SER A 239 -18.43 67.13 15.93
CA SER A 239 -18.48 68.57 16.18
C SER A 239 -19.41 69.25 15.18
#